data_AF-A0A0D6EPA3-F1
#
_entry.id   AF-A0A0D6EPA3-F1
#
_cell.length_a   1.000
_cell.length_b   1.000
_cell.length_c   1.000
_cell.angle_alpha   90.00
_cell.angle_beta   90.00
_cell.angle_gamma   90.00
#
_symmetry.space_group_name_H-M   'P 1'
#
loop_
_entity.id
_entity.type
_entity.pdbx_description
1 polymer ?
#
loop_
_entity_poly.entity_id
_entity_poly.type
_entity_poly.pdbx_seq_one_letter_code
_entity_poly.pdbx_strand_id
1 'polypeptide(L)'
;MPAPPLSTAHHGKAPALPQELPSDLPFDDAEFDRILNQEASQVTREAEVLRVLAAFKLNPYEVLELDWMPAAGITDADIQRNYRKKSLLIHPDKLKHPRGIEAFDLLKKASTELTDSTKRKPLDETIQDARMLVLREVGLKPDVPDDHEKLRAMRDPDLRERVRRKIKEILIDDELRRRRVQKMTMIAEGAEAKRVEDAAEARKRKLEDDKRWEDTREDRVTDWRKFQHPKKKKAKKTNVLG
;
A
#
# COMPACT_ATOMS: atom_id res chain seq x y z
N MET A 1 -32.42 -7.02 80.19
CA MET A 1 -33.05 -6.41 79.00
C MET A 1 -33.06 -7.46 77.90
N PRO A 2 -34.19 -8.14 77.65
CA PRO A 2 -34.30 -9.19 76.64
C PRO A 2 -34.38 -8.61 75.22
N ALA A 3 -33.78 -9.31 74.25
CA ALA A 3 -33.81 -8.94 72.84
C ALA A 3 -35.24 -9.07 72.26
N PRO A 4 -35.63 -8.20 71.30
CA PRO A 4 -36.94 -8.28 70.66
C PRO A 4 -37.04 -9.49 69.70
N PRO A 5 -38.23 -10.07 69.51
CA PRO A 5 -38.42 -11.20 68.60
C PRO A 5 -38.35 -10.76 67.14
N LEU A 6 -37.75 -11.62 66.31
CA LEU A 6 -37.67 -11.48 64.86
C LEU A 6 -39.07 -11.48 64.24
N SER A 7 -39.41 -10.37 63.59
CA SER A 7 -40.63 -10.16 62.83
C SER A 7 -40.73 -11.17 61.68
N THR A 8 -41.87 -11.85 61.61
CA THR A 8 -42.27 -12.80 60.57
C THR A 8 -42.17 -12.18 59.18
N ALA A 9 -41.50 -12.87 58.27
CA ALA A 9 -41.42 -12.51 56.86
C ALA A 9 -42.81 -12.62 56.19
N HIS A 10 -43.44 -11.48 55.97
CA HIS A 10 -44.54 -11.37 55.02
C HIS A 10 -44.03 -11.76 53.64
N HIS A 11 -44.49 -12.89 53.13
CA HIS A 11 -44.39 -13.23 51.71
C HIS A 11 -45.34 -12.30 50.95
N GLY A 12 -44.91 -11.06 50.74
CA GLY A 12 -45.53 -10.15 49.80
C GLY A 12 -45.38 -10.75 48.41
N LYS A 13 -46.49 -11.28 47.88
CA LYS A 13 -46.61 -11.69 46.48
C LYS A 13 -46.17 -10.49 45.64
N ALA A 14 -45.05 -10.61 44.95
CA ALA A 14 -44.58 -9.59 44.02
C ALA A 14 -45.75 -9.24 43.08
N PRO A 15 -46.04 -7.94 42.84
CA PRO A 15 -47.04 -7.57 41.86
C PRO A 15 -46.60 -8.19 40.53
N ALA A 16 -47.45 -9.07 39.98
CA ALA A 16 -47.21 -9.67 38.68
C ALA A 16 -47.02 -8.52 37.69
N LEU A 17 -45.84 -8.45 37.06
CA LEU A 17 -45.67 -7.59 35.90
C LEU A 17 -46.83 -7.91 34.94
N PRO A 18 -47.51 -6.88 34.38
CA PRO A 18 -48.54 -7.12 33.37
C PRO A 18 -47.96 -8.04 32.29
N GLN A 19 -48.51 -9.26 32.22
CA GLN A 19 -48.02 -10.35 31.35
C GLN A 19 -48.36 -10.14 29.87
N GLU A 20 -49.03 -9.05 29.53
CA GLU A 20 -49.46 -8.79 28.17
C GLU A 20 -48.80 -7.51 27.69
N LEU A 21 -47.64 -7.69 27.06
CA LEU A 21 -47.15 -6.72 26.08
C LEU A 21 -48.27 -6.49 25.06
N PRO A 22 -48.58 -5.24 24.69
CA PRO A 22 -49.62 -4.95 23.72
C PRO A 22 -49.38 -5.76 22.45
N SER A 23 -50.38 -6.58 22.08
CA SER A 23 -50.35 -7.53 20.95
C SER A 23 -50.33 -6.86 19.56
N ASP A 24 -50.40 -5.54 19.51
CA ASP A 24 -50.39 -4.75 18.27
C ASP A 24 -48.97 -4.32 17.90
N LEU A 25 -48.03 -5.27 17.90
CA LEU A 25 -46.79 -5.07 17.15
C LEU A 25 -47.10 -5.22 15.66
N PRO A 26 -46.71 -4.27 14.80
CA PRO A 26 -47.08 -4.27 13.38
C PRO A 26 -46.42 -5.38 12.54
N PHE A 27 -45.69 -6.32 13.16
CA PHE A 27 -44.94 -7.39 12.52
C PHE A 27 -45.16 -8.70 13.27
N ASP A 28 -45.32 -9.81 12.54
CA ASP A 28 -45.30 -11.14 13.15
C ASP A 28 -43.88 -11.49 13.65
N ASP A 29 -43.76 -12.38 14.65
CA ASP A 29 -42.46 -12.76 15.23
C ASP A 29 -41.47 -13.29 14.16
N ALA A 30 -41.97 -13.96 13.12
CA ALA A 30 -41.17 -14.51 12.02
C ALA A 30 -40.72 -13.45 11.00
N GLU A 31 -41.45 -12.34 10.89
CA GLU A 31 -41.10 -11.16 10.10
C GLU A 31 -40.05 -10.33 10.84
N PHE A 32 -40.20 -10.19 12.16
CA PHE A 32 -39.18 -9.57 13.01
C PHE A 32 -37.85 -10.32 12.94
N ASP A 33 -37.87 -11.66 13.06
CA ASP A 33 -36.68 -12.50 12.92
C ASP A 33 -36.05 -12.38 11.53
N ARG A 34 -36.85 -12.29 10.46
CA ARG A 34 -36.35 -12.10 9.09
C ARG A 34 -35.63 -10.76 8.93
N ILE A 35 -36.23 -9.68 9.41
CA ILE A 35 -35.66 -8.33 9.35
C ILE A 35 -34.35 -8.29 10.15
N LEU A 36 -34.37 -8.81 11.38
CA LEU A 36 -33.19 -8.84 12.25
C LEU A 36 -32.03 -9.64 11.62
N ASN A 37 -32.32 -10.81 11.05
CA ASN A 37 -31.30 -11.62 10.36
C ASN A 37 -30.75 -10.91 9.10
N GLN A 38 -31.59 -10.17 8.38
CA GLN A 38 -31.17 -9.39 7.23
C GLN A 38 -30.25 -8.24 7.64
N GLU A 39 -30.60 -7.49 8.69
CA GLU A 39 -29.78 -6.41 9.24
C GLU A 39 -28.44 -6.94 9.79
N ALA A 40 -28.46 -8.01 10.59
CA ALA A 40 -27.25 -8.66 11.06
C ALA A 40 -26.34 -9.12 9.90
N SER A 41 -26.96 -9.63 8.83
CA SER A 41 -26.24 -9.99 7.59
C SER A 41 -25.65 -8.79 6.86
N GLN A 42 -26.26 -7.60 6.92
CA GLN A 42 -25.69 -6.39 6.33
C GLN A 42 -24.52 -5.87 7.16
N VAL A 43 -24.68 -5.79 8.48
CA VAL A 43 -23.63 -5.35 9.40
C VAL A 43 -22.37 -6.22 9.27
N THR A 44 -22.53 -7.54 9.15
CA THR A 44 -21.39 -8.46 8.95
C THR A 44 -20.68 -8.25 7.60
N ARG A 45 -21.43 -7.97 6.53
CA ARG A 45 -20.85 -7.65 5.21
C ARG A 45 -20.09 -6.33 5.22
N GLU A 46 -20.66 -5.30 5.83
CA GLU A 46 -20.02 -3.99 5.96
C GLU A 46 -18.75 -4.06 6.83
N ALA A 47 -18.82 -4.80 7.95
CA ALA A 47 -17.66 -5.05 8.79
C ALA A 47 -16.53 -5.75 8.01
N GLU A 48 -16.85 -6.72 7.16
CA GLU A 48 -15.84 -7.36 6.30
C GLU A 48 -15.23 -6.37 5.30
N VAL A 49 -16.02 -5.50 4.68
CA VAL A 49 -15.49 -4.46 3.78
C VAL A 49 -14.51 -3.54 4.51
N LEU A 50 -14.89 -3.05 5.69
CA LEU A 50 -14.01 -2.19 6.49
C LEU A 50 -12.73 -2.92 6.90
N ARG A 51 -12.84 -4.19 7.27
CA ARG A 51 -11.70 -5.02 7.63
C ARG A 51 -10.77 -5.27 6.44
N VAL A 52 -11.29 -5.51 5.23
CA VAL A 52 -10.48 -5.65 4.01
C VAL A 52 -9.72 -4.37 3.71
N LEU A 53 -10.37 -3.22 3.86
CA LEU A 53 -9.76 -1.91 3.61
C LEU A 53 -8.72 -1.53 4.68
N ALA A 54 -8.92 -1.97 5.93
CA ALA A 54 -7.99 -1.78 7.04
C ALA A 54 -6.82 -2.78 7.03
N ALA A 55 -6.96 -3.92 6.34
CA ALA A 55 -5.92 -4.93 6.24
C ALA A 55 -4.64 -4.36 5.59
N PHE A 56 -3.50 -4.91 6.00
CA PHE A 56 -2.22 -4.46 5.49
C PHE A 56 -2.03 -4.86 4.01
N LYS A 57 -2.09 -3.87 3.12
CA LYS A 57 -2.13 -4.05 1.65
C LYS A 57 -0.92 -4.76 1.04
N LEU A 58 0.23 -4.74 1.74
CA LEU A 58 1.44 -5.45 1.28
C LEU A 58 1.45 -6.93 1.69
N ASN A 59 0.52 -7.38 2.55
CA ASN A 59 0.40 -8.77 2.96
C ASN A 59 -0.92 -9.38 2.46
N PRO A 60 -0.90 -10.13 1.34
CA PRO A 60 -2.08 -10.80 0.80
C PRO A 60 -2.74 -11.81 1.75
N TYR A 61 -1.98 -12.46 2.66
CA TYR A 61 -2.53 -13.40 3.63
C TYR A 61 -3.44 -12.71 4.65
N GLU A 62 -3.08 -11.50 5.09
CA GLU A 62 -3.90 -10.69 6.02
C GLU A 62 -5.19 -10.22 5.34
N VAL A 63 -5.13 -9.91 4.05
CA VAL A 63 -6.31 -9.54 3.24
C VAL A 63 -7.27 -10.72 3.05
N LEU A 64 -6.77 -11.95 2.92
CA LEU A 64 -7.62 -13.15 2.79
C LEU A 64 -7.95 -13.82 4.14
N GLU A 65 -7.48 -13.28 5.27
CA GLU A 65 -7.47 -13.92 6.60
C GLU A 65 -7.06 -15.40 6.54
N LEU A 66 -5.95 -15.65 5.85
CA LEU A 66 -5.32 -16.94 5.83
C LEU A 66 -4.27 -17.01 6.94
N ASP A 67 -4.05 -18.20 7.49
CA ASP A 67 -3.04 -18.39 8.52
C ASP A 67 -1.64 -18.46 7.90
N TRP A 68 -0.94 -17.33 7.92
CA TRP A 68 0.37 -17.17 7.30
C TRP A 68 1.49 -17.92 8.02
N MET A 69 1.24 -18.56 9.16
CA MET A 69 2.30 -19.27 9.89
C MET A 69 2.81 -20.49 9.09
N PRO A 70 4.13 -20.76 9.09
CA PRO A 70 4.68 -21.89 8.34
C PRO A 70 4.06 -23.25 8.68
N ALA A 71 3.61 -23.43 9.93
CA ALA A 71 2.96 -24.65 10.39
C ALA A 71 1.58 -24.92 9.76
N ALA A 72 0.90 -23.88 9.24
CA ALA A 72 -0.45 -24.00 8.70
C ALA A 72 -0.49 -24.68 7.32
N GLY A 73 0.61 -24.65 6.56
CA GLY A 73 0.72 -25.37 5.29
C GLY A 73 -0.38 -25.05 4.27
N ILE A 74 -0.66 -23.76 4.04
CA ILE A 74 -1.76 -23.33 3.15
C ILE A 74 -1.58 -23.86 1.73
N THR A 75 -2.61 -24.52 1.22
CA THR A 75 -2.66 -24.97 -0.18
C THR A 75 -3.35 -23.95 -1.09
N ASP A 76 -3.11 -24.04 -2.40
CA ASP A 76 -3.77 -23.17 -3.39
C ASP A 76 -5.30 -23.34 -3.37
N ALA A 77 -5.78 -24.54 -3.02
CA ALA A 77 -7.20 -24.81 -2.86
C ALA A 77 -7.82 -24.00 -1.70
N ASP A 78 -7.08 -23.81 -0.61
CA ASP A 78 -7.54 -23.03 0.55
C ASP A 78 -7.60 -21.54 0.23
N ILE A 79 -6.62 -21.03 -0.53
CA ILE A 79 -6.61 -19.65 -1.03
C ILE A 79 -7.86 -19.39 -1.88
N GLN A 80 -8.14 -20.28 -2.83
CA GLN A 80 -9.31 -20.15 -3.71
C GLN A 80 -10.63 -20.31 -2.95
N ARG A 81 -10.69 -21.21 -1.95
CA ARG A 81 -11.88 -21.39 -1.11
C ARG A 81 -12.18 -20.13 -0.30
N ASN A 82 -11.19 -19.56 0.37
CA ASN A 82 -11.36 -18.32 1.16
C ASN A 82 -11.72 -17.15 0.26
N TYR A 83 -11.07 -17.01 -0.90
CA TYR A 83 -11.41 -15.98 -1.87
C TYR A 83 -12.88 -16.09 -2.33
N ARG A 84 -13.36 -17.28 -2.70
CA ARG A 84 -14.76 -17.48 -3.11
C ARG A 84 -15.73 -17.13 -1.98
N LYS A 85 -15.45 -17.58 -0.76
CA LYS A 85 -16.29 -17.29 0.42
C LYS A 85 -16.42 -15.78 0.66
N LYS A 86 -15.29 -15.06 0.63
CA LYS A 86 -15.25 -13.62 0.92
C LYS A 86 -15.77 -12.75 -0.21
N SER A 87 -15.39 -13.09 -1.45
CA SER A 87 -15.86 -12.35 -2.64
C SER A 87 -17.38 -12.41 -2.80
N LEU A 88 -18.02 -13.54 -2.44
CA LEU A 88 -19.48 -13.65 -2.39
C LEU A 88 -20.12 -12.83 -1.27
N LEU A 89 -19.42 -12.64 -0.14
CA LEU A 89 -19.89 -11.86 0.99
C LEU A 89 -19.88 -10.36 0.67
N ILE A 90 -18.82 -9.87 0.04
CA ILE A 90 -18.64 -8.45 -0.29
C ILE A 90 -18.96 -8.11 -1.75
N HIS A 91 -19.65 -8.99 -2.47
CA HIS A 91 -19.97 -8.76 -3.88
C HIS A 91 -20.80 -7.48 -4.05
N PRO A 92 -20.46 -6.60 -5.01
CA PRO A 92 -21.13 -5.29 -5.18
C PRO A 92 -22.63 -5.38 -5.49
N ASP A 93 -23.10 -6.52 -6.00
CA ASP A 93 -24.53 -6.80 -6.21
C ASP A 93 -25.31 -6.97 -4.89
N LYS A 94 -24.69 -7.60 -3.88
CA LYS A 94 -25.33 -7.93 -2.60
C LYS A 94 -25.17 -6.85 -1.53
N LEU A 95 -24.19 -5.97 -1.69
CA LEU A 95 -23.88 -4.89 -0.76
C LEU A 95 -23.56 -3.61 -1.54
N LYS A 96 -24.42 -2.60 -1.42
CA LYS A 96 -24.21 -1.27 -2.00
C LYS A 96 -23.41 -0.38 -1.05
N HIS A 97 -22.16 -0.76 -0.78
CA HIS A 97 -21.25 0.05 0.03
C HIS A 97 -20.39 0.96 -0.87
N PRO A 98 -20.18 2.25 -0.53
CA PRO A 98 -19.40 3.20 -1.35
C PRO A 98 -18.00 2.70 -1.73
N ARG A 99 -17.37 1.96 -0.82
CA ARG A 99 -16.02 1.38 -0.99
C ARG A 99 -16.02 -0.14 -1.20
N GLY A 100 -17.19 -0.74 -1.49
CA GLY A 100 -17.31 -2.19 -1.67
C GLY A 100 -16.50 -2.70 -2.87
N ILE A 101 -16.49 -1.92 -3.97
CA ILE A 101 -15.72 -2.24 -5.19
C ILE A 101 -14.21 -2.27 -4.90
N GLU A 102 -13.71 -1.27 -4.17
CA GLU A 102 -12.29 -1.20 -3.77
C GLU A 102 -11.88 -2.43 -2.93
N ALA A 103 -12.72 -2.81 -1.96
CA ALA A 103 -12.46 -4.01 -1.15
C ALA A 103 -12.48 -5.30 -1.98
N PHE A 104 -13.41 -5.42 -2.93
CA PHE A 104 -13.49 -6.55 -3.84
C PHE A 104 -12.25 -6.68 -4.72
N ASP A 105 -11.76 -5.57 -5.28
CA ASP A 105 -10.55 -5.54 -6.09
C ASP A 105 -9.31 -5.91 -5.27
N LEU A 106 -9.23 -5.49 -4.00
CA LEU A 106 -8.16 -5.91 -3.08
C LEU A 106 -8.18 -7.42 -2.81
N LEU A 107 -9.36 -8.01 -2.56
CA LEU A 107 -9.47 -9.47 -2.40
C LEU A 107 -9.02 -10.22 -3.67
N LYS A 108 -9.44 -9.74 -4.84
CA LYS A 108 -9.08 -10.32 -6.13
C LYS A 108 -7.57 -10.26 -6.36
N LYS A 109 -6.96 -9.10 -6.12
CA LYS A 109 -5.51 -8.91 -6.21
C LYS A 109 -4.75 -9.85 -5.27
N ALA A 110 -5.16 -9.93 -4.00
CA ALA A 110 -4.52 -10.80 -3.02
C ALA A 110 -4.58 -12.29 -3.45
N SER A 111 -5.73 -12.74 -3.96
CA SER A 111 -5.89 -14.11 -4.47
C SER A 111 -4.98 -14.39 -5.67
N THR A 112 -4.91 -13.46 -6.64
CA THR A 112 -4.01 -13.59 -7.80
C THR A 112 -2.54 -13.63 -7.38
N GLU A 113 -2.14 -12.81 -6.42
CA GLU A 113 -0.77 -12.74 -5.93
C GLU A 113 -0.34 -14.01 -5.19
N LEU A 114 -1.22 -14.60 -4.37
CA LEU A 114 -0.93 -15.86 -3.68
C LEU A 114 -1.00 -17.09 -4.60
N THR A 115 -1.79 -17.04 -5.67
CA THR A 115 -1.85 -18.14 -6.64
C THR A 115 -0.60 -18.16 -7.54
N ASP A 116 0.07 -17.00 -7.70
CA ASP A 116 1.31 -16.89 -8.46
C ASP A 116 2.52 -17.27 -7.60
N SER A 117 3.08 -18.46 -7.85
CA SER A 117 4.26 -18.98 -7.14
C SER A 117 5.45 -18.02 -7.14
N THR A 118 5.62 -17.23 -8.22
CA THR A 118 6.75 -16.29 -8.33
C THR A 118 6.67 -15.13 -7.35
N LYS A 119 5.44 -14.73 -6.99
CA LYS A 119 5.17 -13.66 -6.02
C LYS A 119 4.98 -14.20 -4.61
N ARG A 120 4.41 -15.39 -4.50
CA ARG A 120 4.21 -16.08 -3.22
C ARG A 120 5.53 -16.45 -2.56
N LYS A 121 6.50 -16.96 -3.30
CA LYS A 121 7.80 -17.39 -2.75
C LYS A 121 8.53 -16.31 -1.92
N PRO A 122 8.76 -15.08 -2.43
CA PRO A 122 9.43 -14.05 -1.63
C PRO A 122 8.61 -13.59 -0.42
N LEU A 123 7.27 -13.65 -0.49
CA LEU A 123 6.41 -13.38 0.66
C LEU A 123 6.56 -14.46 1.75
N ASP A 124 6.57 -15.74 1.35
CA ASP A 124 6.80 -16.87 2.25
C ASP A 124 8.20 -16.81 2.89
N GLU A 125 9.23 -16.44 2.13
CA GLU A 125 10.59 -16.19 2.64
C GLU A 125 10.60 -15.05 3.66
N THR A 126 9.91 -13.94 3.38
CA THR A 126 9.79 -12.81 4.32
C THR A 126 9.12 -13.23 5.63
N ILE A 127 8.10 -14.08 5.56
CA ILE A 127 7.42 -14.62 6.75
C ILE A 127 8.37 -15.51 7.57
N GLN A 128 9.14 -16.37 6.90
CA GLN A 128 10.13 -17.22 7.56
C GLN A 128 11.24 -16.40 8.23
N ASP A 129 11.75 -15.38 7.53
CA ASP A 129 12.76 -14.45 8.06
C ASP A 129 12.24 -13.68 9.27
N ALA A 130 11.00 -13.16 9.19
CA ALA A 130 10.37 -12.48 10.31
C ALA A 130 10.25 -13.40 11.54
N ARG A 131 9.84 -14.66 11.34
CA ARG A 131 9.79 -15.66 12.41
C ARG A 131 11.17 -15.93 12.99
N MET A 132 12.18 -16.10 12.13
CA MET A 132 13.56 -16.33 12.55
C MET A 132 14.11 -15.18 13.41
N LEU A 133 13.86 -13.94 13.00
CA LEU A 133 14.29 -12.76 13.75
C LEU A 133 13.63 -12.69 15.11
N VAL A 134 12.32 -12.95 15.20
CA VAL A 134 11.61 -12.98 16.49
C VAL A 134 12.14 -14.10 17.40
N LEU A 135 12.39 -15.30 16.86
CA LEU A 135 12.98 -16.39 17.66
C LEU A 135 14.38 -16.02 18.17
N ARG A 136 15.18 -15.34 17.35
CA ARG A 136 16.51 -14.85 17.74
C ARG A 136 16.43 -13.80 18.83
N GLU A 137 15.49 -12.86 18.76
CA GLU A 137 15.23 -11.87 19.82
C GLU A 137 14.88 -12.52 21.16
N VAL A 138 14.22 -13.69 21.13
CA VAL A 138 13.85 -14.47 22.32
C VAL A 138 14.97 -15.44 22.75
N GLY A 139 16.10 -15.48 22.04
CA GLY A 139 17.23 -16.35 22.32
C GLY A 139 16.99 -17.83 21.98
N LEU A 140 16.09 -18.10 21.03
CA LEU A 140 15.80 -19.43 20.52
C LEU A 140 16.42 -19.64 19.14
N LYS A 141 16.68 -20.90 18.80
CA LYS A 141 17.16 -21.28 17.46
C LYS A 141 16.00 -21.23 16.45
N PRO A 142 16.27 -21.03 15.15
CA PRO A 142 15.25 -20.92 14.11
C PRO A 142 14.35 -22.15 13.92
N ASP A 143 14.89 -23.33 14.23
CA ASP A 143 14.26 -24.66 14.09
C ASP A 143 13.33 -25.03 15.23
N VAL A 144 13.26 -24.21 16.28
CA VAL A 144 12.40 -24.45 17.44
C VAL A 144 10.92 -24.49 17.01
N PRO A 145 10.16 -25.55 17.33
CA PRO A 145 8.73 -25.62 17.04
C PRO A 145 7.93 -24.55 17.78
N ASP A 146 6.78 -24.15 17.21
CA ASP A 146 5.93 -23.11 17.79
C ASP A 146 5.35 -23.50 19.17
N ASP A 147 5.31 -24.80 19.48
CA ASP A 147 4.85 -25.37 20.74
C ASP A 147 5.87 -25.35 21.89
N HIS A 148 7.04 -24.76 21.67
CA HIS A 148 8.09 -24.68 22.69
C HIS A 148 7.61 -23.94 23.95
N GLU A 149 8.00 -24.42 25.13
CA GLU A 149 7.55 -23.90 26.44
C GLU A 149 7.68 -22.38 26.56
N LYS A 150 8.84 -21.82 26.19
CA LYS A 150 9.08 -20.36 26.21
C LYS A 150 8.16 -19.58 25.26
N LEU A 151 7.76 -20.17 24.13
CA LEU A 151 6.87 -19.52 23.17
C LEU A 151 5.41 -19.58 23.64
N ARG A 152 5.00 -20.69 24.25
CA ARG A 152 3.69 -20.83 24.89
C ARG A 152 3.52 -19.94 26.13
N ALA A 153 4.60 -19.72 26.88
CA ALA A 153 4.59 -18.83 28.04
C ALA A 153 4.50 -17.34 27.67
N MET A 154 4.71 -17.00 26.39
CA MET A 154 4.68 -15.63 25.89
C MET A 154 3.24 -15.16 25.66
N ARG A 155 2.76 -14.23 26.52
CA ARG A 155 1.40 -13.69 26.42
C ARG A 155 1.28 -12.29 25.82
N ASP A 156 2.30 -11.44 25.98
CA ASP A 156 2.20 -10.03 25.56
C ASP A 156 3.47 -9.50 24.87
N PRO A 157 3.41 -9.17 23.57
CA PRO A 157 2.56 -9.85 22.60
C PRO A 157 2.96 -11.33 22.50
N ASP A 158 2.02 -12.20 22.11
CA ASP A 158 2.31 -13.60 21.79
C ASP A 158 3.25 -13.73 20.58
N LEU A 159 3.74 -14.94 20.32
CA LEU A 159 4.63 -15.20 19.19
C LEU A 159 4.00 -14.74 17.86
N ARG A 160 2.72 -15.03 17.65
CA ARG A 160 2.02 -14.75 16.40
C ARG A 160 1.93 -13.24 16.15
N GLU A 161 1.63 -12.44 17.16
CA GLU A 161 1.58 -10.99 17.04
C GLU A 161 2.98 -10.38 16.89
N ARG A 162 4.01 -10.90 17.58
CA ARG A 162 5.40 -10.45 17.36
C ARG A 162 5.85 -10.67 15.93
N VAL A 163 5.61 -11.87 15.40
CA VAL A 163 5.96 -12.19 14.02
C VAL A 163 5.12 -11.36 13.05
N ARG A 164 3.83 -11.15 13.30
CA ARG A 164 2.99 -10.24 12.51
C ARG A 164 3.57 -8.83 12.45
N ARG A 165 4.01 -8.27 13.58
CA ARG A 165 4.66 -6.94 13.64
C ARG A 165 5.95 -6.91 12.85
N LYS A 166 6.78 -7.95 12.98
CA LYS A 166 8.06 -8.06 12.26
C LYS A 166 7.86 -8.21 10.74
N ILE A 167 6.84 -8.97 10.30
CA ILE A 167 6.46 -9.06 8.88
C ILE A 167 6.10 -7.68 8.34
N LYS A 168 5.28 -6.91 9.07
CA LYS A 168 4.89 -5.56 8.66
C LYS A 168 6.10 -4.64 8.54
N GLU A 169 7.02 -4.70 9.50
CA GLU A 169 8.28 -3.92 9.49
C GLU A 169 9.11 -4.22 8.24
N ILE A 170 9.40 -5.49 7.97
CA ILE A 170 10.22 -5.91 6.82
C ILE A 170 9.56 -5.49 5.49
N LEU A 171 8.26 -5.75 5.34
CA LEU A 171 7.53 -5.41 4.11
C LEU A 171 7.48 -3.89 3.87
N ILE A 172 7.33 -3.08 4.92
CA ILE A 172 7.39 -1.62 4.81
C ILE A 172 8.79 -1.17 4.37
N ASP A 173 9.83 -1.70 5.01
CA ASP A 173 11.21 -1.32 4.73
C ASP A 173 11.62 -1.68 3.30
N ASP A 174 11.21 -2.85 2.81
CA ASP A 174 11.47 -3.28 1.44
C ASP A 174 10.72 -2.44 0.40
N GLU A 175 9.46 -2.07 0.66
CA GLU A 175 8.71 -1.18 -0.21
C GLU A 175 9.33 0.23 -0.23
N LEU A 176 9.76 0.75 0.92
CA LEU A 176 10.48 2.04 1.00
C LEU A 176 11.83 1.98 0.28
N ARG A 177 12.56 0.87 0.40
CA ARG A 177 13.80 0.62 -0.34
C ARG A 177 13.53 0.60 -1.85
N ARG A 178 12.52 -0.14 -2.30
CA ARG A 178 12.12 -0.21 -3.71
C ARG A 178 11.78 1.17 -4.27
N ARG A 179 11.00 1.97 -3.55
CA ARG A 179 10.65 3.35 -3.96
C ARG A 179 11.87 4.26 -4.05
N ARG A 180 12.80 4.16 -3.10
CA ARG A 180 14.06 4.93 -3.14
C ARG A 180 14.90 4.56 -4.36
N VAL A 181 15.07 3.28 -4.63
CA VAL A 181 15.82 2.80 -5.80
C VAL A 181 15.17 3.29 -7.10
N GLN A 182 13.85 3.12 -7.26
CA GLN A 182 13.12 3.61 -8.43
C GLN A 182 13.29 5.11 -8.66
N LYS A 183 13.16 5.91 -7.60
CA LYS A 183 13.36 7.36 -7.66
C LYS A 183 14.79 7.72 -8.07
N MET A 184 15.79 7.05 -7.51
CA MET A 184 17.19 7.29 -7.85
C MET A 184 17.50 6.91 -9.30
N THR A 185 16.97 5.79 -9.79
CA THR A 185 17.10 5.38 -11.20
C THR A 185 16.49 6.42 -12.14
N MET A 186 15.27 6.90 -11.85
CA MET A 186 14.61 7.92 -12.67
C MET A 186 15.39 9.24 -12.71
N ILE A 187 16.00 9.65 -11.59
CA ILE A 187 16.85 10.84 -11.54
C ILE A 187 18.13 10.64 -12.36
N ALA A 188 18.76 9.48 -12.25
CA ALA A 188 19.97 9.15 -13.01
C ALA A 188 19.71 9.12 -14.52
N GLU A 189 18.63 8.46 -14.94
CA GLU A 189 18.19 8.40 -16.34
C GLU A 189 17.87 9.79 -16.88
N GLY A 190 17.16 10.61 -16.11
CA GLY A 190 16.88 12.00 -16.49
C GLY A 190 18.14 12.87 -16.61
N ALA A 191 19.10 12.70 -15.70
CA ALA A 191 20.38 13.41 -15.76
C ALA A 191 21.23 12.98 -16.96
N GLU A 192 21.19 11.70 -17.32
CA GLU A 192 21.86 11.17 -18.50
C GLU A 192 21.20 11.67 -19.79
N ALA A 193 19.87 11.61 -19.87
CA ALA A 193 19.11 12.12 -21.02
C ALA A 193 19.42 13.61 -21.28
N LYS A 194 19.42 14.43 -20.22
CA LYS A 194 19.78 15.84 -20.32
C LYS A 194 21.22 16.04 -20.80
N ARG A 195 22.18 15.25 -20.31
CA ARG A 195 23.57 15.31 -20.78
C ARG A 195 23.72 14.96 -22.25
N VAL A 196 22.96 13.98 -22.73
CA VAL A 196 22.96 13.59 -24.15
C VAL A 196 22.36 14.69 -25.02
N GLU A 197 21.26 15.30 -24.58
CA GLU A 197 20.60 16.43 -25.23
C GLU A 197 21.53 17.65 -25.30
N ASP A 198 22.09 18.09 -24.16
CA ASP A 198 23.04 19.21 -24.08
C ASP A 198 24.26 18.98 -25.00
N ALA A 199 24.78 17.75 -25.07
CA ALA A 199 25.88 17.41 -25.96
C ALA A 199 25.48 17.42 -27.44
N ALA A 200 24.25 17.01 -27.78
CA ALA A 200 23.72 17.09 -29.12
C ALA A 200 23.50 18.55 -29.56
N GLU A 201 22.96 19.39 -28.68
CA GLU A 201 22.80 20.82 -28.91
C GLU A 201 24.14 21.54 -29.07
N ALA A 202 25.13 21.23 -28.22
CA ALA A 202 26.47 21.78 -28.34
C ALA A 202 27.14 21.40 -29.67
N ARG A 203 26.97 20.14 -30.11
CA ARG A 203 27.43 19.70 -31.44
C ARG A 203 26.72 20.44 -32.56
N LYS A 204 25.39 20.58 -32.47
CA LYS A 204 24.61 21.32 -33.46
C LYS A 204 25.04 22.78 -33.54
N ARG A 205 25.21 23.44 -32.39
CA ARG A 205 25.67 24.83 -32.30
C ARG A 205 27.06 24.99 -32.91
N LYS A 206 28.00 24.09 -32.60
CA LYS A 206 29.33 24.12 -33.19
C LYS A 206 29.30 23.97 -34.72
N LEU A 207 28.48 23.04 -35.24
CA LEU A 207 28.32 22.86 -36.69
C LEU A 207 27.71 24.10 -37.35
N GLU A 208 26.74 24.75 -36.71
CA GLU A 208 26.15 26.01 -37.20
C GLU A 208 27.15 27.17 -37.17
N ASP A 209 27.97 27.27 -36.12
CA ASP A 209 29.02 28.28 -35.99
C ASP A 209 30.15 28.07 -37.03
N ASP A 210 30.61 26.82 -37.22
CA ASP A 210 31.61 26.45 -38.23
C ASP A 210 31.08 26.75 -39.64
N LYS A 211 29.81 26.44 -39.92
CA LYS A 211 29.15 26.78 -41.18
C LYS A 211 29.10 28.29 -41.39
N ARG A 212 28.65 29.07 -40.39
CA ARG A 212 28.62 30.54 -40.46
C ARG A 212 30.02 31.13 -40.67
N TRP A 213 31.06 30.54 -40.08
CA TRP A 213 32.44 30.94 -40.27
C TRP A 213 32.90 30.74 -41.72
N GLU A 214 32.61 29.58 -42.32
CA GLU A 214 32.94 29.33 -43.72
C GLU A 214 32.12 30.20 -44.68
N ASP A 215 30.82 30.38 -44.43
CA ASP A 215 29.96 31.23 -45.26
C ASP A 215 30.44 32.69 -45.29
N THR A 216 30.94 33.21 -44.16
CA THR A 216 31.49 34.57 -44.05
C THR A 216 32.97 34.67 -44.40
N ARG A 217 33.59 33.60 -44.91
CA ARG A 217 35.03 33.56 -45.23
C ARG A 217 35.42 34.58 -46.29
N GLU A 218 34.71 34.62 -47.40
CA GLU A 218 35.03 35.50 -48.52
C GLU A 218 34.90 36.98 -48.14
N ASP A 219 33.89 37.32 -47.34
CA ASP A 219 33.70 38.68 -46.80
C ASP A 219 34.87 39.08 -45.91
N ARG A 220 35.29 38.19 -45.00
CA ARG A 220 36.43 38.44 -44.10
C ARG A 220 37.76 38.53 -44.83
N VAL A 221 37.99 37.68 -45.84
CA VAL A 221 39.18 37.76 -46.72
C VAL A 221 39.17 39.07 -47.48
N THR A 222 38.02 39.50 -47.98
CA THR A 222 37.85 40.77 -48.69
C THR A 222 38.14 41.95 -47.78
N ASP A 223 37.65 41.94 -46.54
CA ASP A 223 37.93 42.99 -45.56
C ASP A 223 39.40 42.99 -45.09
N TRP A 224 40.03 41.83 -44.93
CA TRP A 224 41.46 41.74 -44.64
C TRP A 224 42.32 42.29 -45.80
N ARG A 225 41.98 41.98 -47.05
CA ARG A 225 42.64 42.56 -48.24
C ARG A 225 42.51 44.08 -48.27
N LYS A 226 41.35 44.64 -47.91
CA LYS A 226 41.14 46.10 -47.78
C LYS A 226 41.98 46.72 -46.65
N PHE A 227 42.22 45.99 -45.57
CA PHE A 227 43.03 46.45 -44.44
C PHE A 227 44.54 46.43 -44.75
N GLN A 228 45.03 45.40 -45.47
CA GLN A 228 46.41 45.30 -45.95
C GLN A 228 46.76 46.35 -47.01
N HIS A 229 45.79 46.73 -47.83
CA HIS A 229 45.92 47.83 -48.80
C HIS A 229 45.05 49.01 -48.37
N PRO A 230 45.41 49.75 -47.30
CA PRO A 230 44.67 50.93 -46.93
C PRO A 230 44.76 51.90 -48.11
N LYS A 231 43.62 52.21 -48.74
CA LYS A 231 43.54 53.27 -49.74
C LYS A 231 44.11 54.53 -49.06
N LYS A 232 45.23 55.05 -49.57
CA LYS A 232 45.80 56.34 -49.12
C LYS A 232 44.64 57.31 -48.96
N LYS A 233 44.37 57.77 -47.74
CA LYS A 233 43.38 58.84 -47.51
C LYS A 233 43.83 59.99 -48.42
N LYS A 234 43.11 60.23 -49.52
CA LYS A 234 43.20 61.50 -50.23
C LYS A 234 42.81 62.52 -49.18
N ALA A 235 43.77 63.33 -48.74
CA ALA A 235 43.51 64.49 -47.92
C ALA A 235 42.32 65.21 -48.54
N LYS A 236 41.24 65.38 -47.77
CA LYS A 236 40.11 66.20 -48.18
C LYS A 236 40.72 67.58 -48.36
N LYS A 237 41.02 67.98 -49.61
CA LYS A 237 41.43 69.35 -49.91
C LYS A 237 40.26 70.22 -49.45
N THR A 238 40.43 70.87 -48.31
CA THR A 238 39.66 72.05 -47.96
C THR A 238 39.97 73.05 -49.06
N ASN A 239 39.05 73.20 -50.01
CA ASN A 239 39.18 74.22 -51.05
C ASN A 239 38.80 75.55 -50.40
N VAL A 240 39.85 76.17 -49.85
CA VAL A 240 40.21 77.58 -49.67
C VAL A 240 39.15 78.67 -49.97
N LEU A 241 39.22 79.73 -49.15
CA LEU A 241 39.10 81.19 -49.42
C LEU A 241 37.98 81.90 -48.64
N GLY A 242 38.38 82.92 -47.86
CA GLY A 242 37.50 83.88 -47.20
C GLY A 242 37.94 84.19 -45.78
#